data_AF-A0A9E5TI64-F1
#
_entry.id   AF-A0A9E5TI64-F1
#
_cell.length_a   1.000
_cell.length_b   1.000
_cell.length_c   1.000
_cell.angle_alpha   90.00
_cell.angle_beta   90.00
_cell.angle_gamma   90.00
#
_symmetry.space_group_name_H-M   'P 1'
#
loop_
_entity.id
_entity.type
_entity.pdbx_description
1 polymer ?
#
loop_
_entity_poly.entity_id
_entity_poly.type
_entity_poly.pdbx_seq_one_letter_code
_entity_poly.pdbx_strand_id
1 'polypeptide(L)'
;MRNQAKMTIDERRKYLRLIKKRYVEANKSERGRLLDEMEAMTGLHRKSLIRLMSGSLERKPRHKQGGRTHGPEVDDALRIISGEL
;
A
#
# COMPACT_ATOMS: atom_id res chain seq x y z
N MET A 1 -8.00 17.64 -12.14
CA MET A 1 -7.22 16.52 -11.55
C MET A 1 -7.65 15.22 -12.23
N ARG A 2 -6.70 14.39 -12.69
CA ARG A 2 -7.01 13.11 -13.35
C ARG A 2 -7.66 12.19 -12.31
N ASN A 3 -8.92 11.85 -12.51
CA ASN A 3 -9.66 10.92 -11.66
C ASN A 3 -9.22 9.49 -12.00
N GLN A 4 -7.95 9.16 -11.76
CA GLN A 4 -7.49 7.78 -11.83
C GLN A 4 -8.14 7.04 -10.67
N ALA A 5 -8.93 6.01 -10.99
CA ALA A 5 -9.48 5.10 -10.00
C ALA A 5 -8.32 4.62 -9.11
N LYS A 6 -8.39 4.94 -7.81
CA LYS A 6 -7.36 4.52 -6.86
C LYS A 6 -7.35 3.01 -6.83
N MET A 7 -6.22 2.42 -7.24
CA MET A 7 -6.02 0.98 -7.11
C MET A 7 -6.23 0.55 -5.66
N THR A 8 -6.99 -0.52 -5.47
CA THR A 8 -7.08 -1.25 -4.22
C THR A 8 -5.70 -1.81 -3.82
N ILE A 9 -5.56 -2.23 -2.57
CA ILE A 9 -4.30 -2.80 -2.06
C ILE A 9 -3.91 -4.06 -2.87
N ASP A 10 -4.88 -4.89 -3.23
CA ASP A 10 -4.65 -6.13 -3.94
C ASP A 10 -4.26 -5.88 -5.40
N GLU A 11 -4.88 -4.90 -6.06
CA GLU A 11 -4.49 -4.46 -7.41
C GLU A 11 -3.09 -3.88 -7.43
N ARG A 12 -2.73 -3.03 -6.45
CA ARG A 12 -1.36 -2.50 -6.31
C ARG A 12 -0.36 -3.65 -6.18
N ARG A 13 -0.62 -4.63 -5.32
CA ARG A 13 0.27 -5.78 -5.14
C ARG A 13 0.34 -6.65 -6.40
N LYS A 14 -0.78 -6.85 -7.10
CA LYS A 14 -0.82 -7.58 -8.38
C LYS A 14 0.06 -6.89 -9.42
N TYR A 15 -0.09 -5.58 -9.60
CA TYR A 15 0.74 -4.79 -10.51
C TYR A 15 2.21 -4.84 -10.14
N LEU A 16 2.54 -4.62 -8.86
CA LEU A 16 3.92 -4.66 -8.37
C LEU A 16 4.58 -6.03 -8.58
N ARG A 17 3.85 -7.14 -8.41
CA ARG A 17 4.38 -8.49 -8.70
C ARG A 17 4.70 -8.69 -10.18
N LEU A 18 3.88 -8.13 -11.08
CA LEU A 18 4.11 -8.20 -12.52
C LEU A 18 5.40 -7.46 -12.91
N ILE A 19 5.57 -6.25 -12.39
CA ILE A 19 6.74 -5.40 -12.70
C ILE A 19 8.03 -5.90 -12.02
N LYS A 20 7.92 -6.57 -10.87
CA LYS A 20 9.08 -7.00 -10.06
C LYS A 20 10.10 -7.81 -10.86
N LYS A 21 9.67 -8.69 -11.77
CA LYS A 21 10.59 -9.48 -12.62
C LYS A 21 11.51 -8.57 -13.44
N ARG A 22 10.92 -7.62 -14.17
CA ARG A 22 11.66 -6.60 -14.93
C ARG A 22 12.55 -5.74 -14.04
N TYR A 23 12.08 -5.37 -12.85
CA TYR A 23 12.86 -4.57 -11.91
C TYR A 23 14.13 -5.29 -11.41
N VAL A 24 14.04 -6.60 -11.16
CA VAL A 24 15.18 -7.40 -10.69
C VAL A 24 16.26 -7.49 -11.78
N GLU A 25 15.85 -7.74 -13.03
CA GLU A 25 16.74 -7.87 -14.19
C GLU A 25 17.27 -6.51 -14.70
N ALA A 26 16.54 -5.43 -14.44
CA ALA A 26 16.88 -4.09 -14.89
C ALA A 26 18.21 -3.57 -14.33
N ASN A 27 18.91 -2.80 -15.16
CA ASN A 27 20.07 -2.03 -14.74
C ASN A 27 19.69 -0.80 -13.88
N LYS A 28 20.67 -0.09 -13.33
CA LYS A 28 20.44 1.05 -12.42
C LYS A 28 19.54 2.13 -13.03
N SER A 29 19.72 2.44 -14.33
CA SER A 29 18.94 3.48 -15.01
C SER A 29 17.50 3.03 -15.27
N GLU A 30 17.32 1.77 -15.66
CA GLU A 30 16.02 1.15 -15.90
C GLU A 30 15.21 1.00 -14.62
N ARG A 31 15.86 0.60 -13.52
CA ARG A 31 15.24 0.57 -12.20
C ARG A 31 14.69 1.93 -11.80
N GLY A 32 15.42 3.01 -12.10
CA GLY A 32 14.95 4.38 -11.90
C GLY A 32 13.63 4.65 -12.61
N ARG A 33 13.57 4.35 -13.91
CA ARG A 33 12.37 4.53 -14.75
C ARG A 33 11.19 3.68 -14.29
N LEU A 34 11.45 2.42 -13.94
CA LEU A 34 10.42 1.51 -13.43
C LEU A 34 9.83 2.02 -12.10
N LEU A 35 10.64 2.61 -11.23
CA LEU A 35 10.15 3.21 -9.98
C LEU A 35 9.27 4.43 -10.24
N ASP A 36 9.60 5.26 -11.24
CA ASP A 36 8.76 6.41 -11.63
C ASP A 36 7.40 5.95 -12.16
N GLU A 37 7.40 4.92 -13.01
CA GLU A 37 6.17 4.29 -13.51
C GLU A 37 5.32 3.72 -12.36
N MET A 38 5.95 2.99 -11.44
CA MET A 38 5.27 2.42 -10.29
C MET A 38 4.66 3.49 -9.37
N GLU A 39 5.35 4.61 -9.16
CA GLU A 39 4.87 5.75 -8.37
C GLU A 39 3.66 6.39 -9.03
N ALA A 40 3.71 6.64 -10.34
CA ALA A 40 2.59 7.18 -11.10
C ALA A 40 1.35 6.27 -11.10
N MET A 41 1.54 4.94 -11.19
CA MET A 41 0.43 3.99 -11.24
C MET A 41 -0.17 3.68 -9.87
N THR A 42 0.66 3.54 -8.84
CA THR A 42 0.21 3.09 -7.51
C THR A 42 -0.04 4.23 -6.52
N GLY A 43 0.52 5.42 -6.79
CA GLY A 43 0.54 6.55 -5.87
C GLY A 43 1.37 6.31 -4.61
N LEU A 44 2.22 5.27 -4.59
CA LEU A 44 3.11 4.97 -3.47
C LEU A 44 4.41 5.78 -3.62
N HIS A 45 4.84 6.36 -2.51
CA HIS A 45 6.12 7.05 -2.46
C HIS A 45 7.29 6.13 -2.84
N ARG A 46 8.25 6.67 -3.61
CA ARG A 46 9.44 5.96 -4.07
C ARG A 46 10.15 5.11 -3.02
N LYS A 47 10.36 5.65 -1.80
CA LYS A 47 11.03 4.90 -0.70
C LYS A 47 10.28 3.63 -0.31
N SER A 48 8.95 3.67 -0.35
CA SER A 48 8.09 2.50 -0.09
C SER A 48 8.21 1.48 -1.21
N LEU A 49 8.26 1.92 -2.47
CA LEU A 49 8.45 1.05 -3.63
C LEU A 49 9.80 0.34 -3.57
N ILE A 50 10.89 1.06 -3.27
CA ILE A 50 12.23 0.46 -3.11
C ILE A 50 12.19 -0.67 -2.07
N ARG A 51 11.61 -0.40 -0.88
CA ARG A 51 11.47 -1.39 0.19
C ARG A 51 10.64 -2.61 -0.21
N LEU A 52 9.56 -2.38 -0.98
CA LEU A 52 8.70 -3.45 -1.47
C LEU A 52 9.41 -4.30 -2.53
N MET A 53 10.15 -3.67 -3.45
CA MET A 53 10.87 -4.37 -4.51
C MET A 53 12.08 -5.16 -3.99
N SER A 54 12.72 -4.68 -2.92
CA SER A 54 13.80 -5.41 -2.25
C SER A 54 13.31 -6.59 -1.39
N GLY A 55 12.01 -6.65 -1.08
CA GLY A 55 11.42 -7.64 -0.18
C GLY A 55 10.41 -8.57 -0.85
N SER A 56 9.71 -9.37 -0.04
CA SER A 56 8.55 -10.15 -0.51
C SER A 56 7.32 -9.25 -0.67
N LEU A 57 6.63 -9.42 -1.81
CA LEU A 57 5.33 -8.79 -2.07
C LEU A 57 4.15 -9.64 -1.59
N GLU A 58 4.43 -10.75 -0.87
CA GLU A 58 3.40 -11.57 -0.25
C GLU A 58 2.75 -10.84 0.92
N ARG A 59 1.44 -10.94 1.01
CA ARG A 59 0.68 -10.33 2.10
C ARG A 59 0.74 -11.30 3.27
N LYS A 60 1.42 -10.90 4.35
CA LYS A 60 1.37 -11.68 5.58
C LYS A 60 0.01 -11.49 6.24
N PRO A 61 -0.72 -12.58 6.56
CA PRO A 61 -1.96 -12.46 7.32
C PRO A 61 -1.64 -11.86 8.69
N ARG A 62 -2.58 -11.06 9.19
CA ARG A 62 -2.43 -10.46 10.51
C ARG A 62 -2.63 -11.56 11.56
N HIS A 63 -1.63 -11.76 12.42
CA HIS A 63 -1.68 -12.83 13.45
C HIS A 63 -2.29 -12.36 14.79
N LYS A 64 -2.30 -11.06 15.07
CA LYS A 64 -2.89 -10.48 16.29
C LYS A 64 -3.61 -9.19 15.97
N GLN A 65 -4.81 -9.02 16.51
CA GLN A 65 -5.44 -7.68 16.55
C GLN A 65 -4.62 -6.78 17.48
N GLY A 66 -4.55 -5.49 17.17
CA GLY A 66 -3.96 -4.54 18.11
C GLY A 66 -4.82 -4.52 19.37
N GLY A 67 -4.19 -4.48 20.55
CA GLY A 67 -4.94 -4.23 21.78
C GLY A 67 -5.72 -2.92 21.68
N ARG A 68 -6.75 -2.76 22.51
CA ARG A 68 -7.51 -1.50 22.60
C ARG A 68 -6.53 -0.34 22.79
N THR A 69 -6.42 0.49 21.76
CA THR A 69 -5.54 1.68 21.76
C THR A 69 -6.31 2.91 22.21
N HIS A 70 -7.65 2.85 22.14
CA HIS A 70 -8.54 3.96 22.43
C HIS A 70 -9.38 3.64 23.66
N GLY A 71 -9.54 4.65 24.53
CA GLY A 71 -10.33 4.60 25.75
C GLY A 71 -11.84 4.75 25.49
N PRO A 72 -12.67 4.67 26.56
CA PRO A 72 -14.13 4.73 26.45
C PRO A 72 -14.64 6.01 25.78
N GLU A 73 -13.88 7.10 25.81
CA GLU A 73 -14.24 8.36 25.17
C GLU A 73 -14.34 8.23 23.64
N VAL A 74 -13.51 7.37 23.04
CA VAL A 74 -13.53 7.11 21.59
C VAL A 74 -14.67 6.16 21.23
N ASP A 75 -14.98 5.19 22.09
CA ASP A 75 -16.13 4.29 21.91
C ASP A 75 -17.45 5.09 21.97
N ASP A 76 -17.57 6.04 22.90
CA ASP A 76 -18.74 6.92 23.00
C ASP A 76 -18.85 7.87 21.81
N ALA A 77 -17.73 8.45 21.35
CA ALA A 77 -17.72 9.27 20.14
C ALA A 77 -18.15 8.45 18.91
N LEU A 78 -17.72 7.20 18.80
CA LEU A 78 -18.14 6.30 17.73
C LEU A 78 -19.64 6.01 17.79
N ARG A 79 -20.22 5.80 18.99
CA ARG A 79 -21.66 5.55 19.18
C ARG A 79 -22.52 6.75 18.75
N ILE A 80 -22.05 7.96 19.01
CA ILE A 80 -22.72 9.20 18.52
C ILE A 80 -22.65 9.28 16.99
N ILE A 81 -21.50 8.96 16.40
CA ILE A 81 -21.29 9.05 14.94
C ILE A 81 -22.07 7.95 14.20
N SER A 82 -22.17 6.74 14.76
CA SER A 82 -22.93 5.63 14.17
C SER A 82 -24.45 5.85 14.26
N GLY A 83 -24.91 6.82 15.05
CA GLY A 83 -26.33 7.08 15.27
C GLY A 83 -27.02 6.01 16.11
N GLU A 84 -26.26 5.25 16.89
CA GLU A 84 -26.76 4.20 17.81
C GLU A 84 -27.23 4.78 19.15
N LEU A 85 -27.79 5.99 19.11
CA LEU A 85 -28.19 6.79 20.26
C LEU A 85 -29.70 7.05 20.26
#